data_AF-A0A1F1U9M9-F1
#
_entry.id   AF-A0A1F1U9M9-F1
#
_cell.length_a   1.000
_cell.length_b   1.000
_cell.length_c   1.000
_cell.angle_alpha   90.00
_cell.angle_beta   90.00
_cell.angle_gamma   90.00
#
_symmetry.space_group_name_H-M   'P 1'
#
loop_
_entity.id
_entity.type
_entity.pdbx_description
1 polymer ?
#
loop_
_entity_poly.entity_id
_entity_poly.type
_entity_poly.pdbx_seq_one_letter_code
_entity_poly.pdbx_strand_id
1 'polypeptide(L)'
;MKAPTMKQLRSMRCARCGRRYRGQADWNVTVQGGEIVGILCSQDQTAEENMEAAVREATMTYFETPDGELKALPTPVFEVRRRGGETR
;
A
#
# COMPACT_ATOMS: atom_id res chain seq x y z
N MET A 1 -13.84 11.59 8.88
CA MET A 1 -12.57 12.28 8.52
C MET A 1 -12.28 11.89 7.08
N LYS A 2 -11.62 12.72 6.27
CA LYS A 2 -11.41 12.44 4.83
C LYS A 2 -10.07 11.73 4.63
N ALA A 3 -10.08 10.61 3.92
CA ALA A 3 -8.86 9.89 3.56
C ALA A 3 -7.93 10.82 2.75
N PRO A 4 -6.60 10.76 2.96
CA PRO A 4 -5.69 11.57 2.18
C PRO A 4 -5.64 11.09 0.72
N THR A 5 -5.76 12.06 -0.19
CA THR A 5 -5.57 11.88 -1.64
C THR A 5 -4.11 11.55 -1.96
N MET A 6 -3.83 10.94 -3.13
CA MET A 6 -2.44 10.70 -3.62
C MET A 6 -1.60 11.99 -3.68
N LYS A 7 -2.24 13.14 -3.86
CA LYS A 7 -1.60 14.46 -3.84
C LYS A 7 -1.07 14.84 -2.46
N GLN A 8 -1.75 14.42 -1.38
CA GLN A 8 -1.30 14.67 -0.01
C GLN A 8 -0.10 13.77 0.36
N LEU A 9 -0.06 12.53 -0.10
CA LEU A 9 1.07 11.61 0.09
C LEU A 9 2.39 12.15 -0.46
N ARG A 10 2.38 12.83 -1.62
CA ARG A 10 3.58 13.46 -2.19
C ARG A 10 4.18 14.56 -1.33
N SER A 11 3.41 15.12 -0.40
CA SER A 11 3.86 16.14 0.56
C SER A 11 4.18 15.57 1.94
N MET A 12 3.96 14.27 2.17
CA MET A 12 4.15 13.64 3.46
C MET A 12 5.63 13.43 3.80
N ARG A 13 5.89 13.37 5.11
CA ARG A 13 7.20 13.14 5.71
C ARG A 13 7.15 11.85 6.51
N CYS A 14 8.30 11.20 6.64
CA CYS A 14 8.46 10.06 7.53
C CYS A 14 8.01 10.45 8.94
N ALA A 15 7.14 9.64 9.55
CA ALA A 15 6.63 9.88 10.90
C ALA A 15 7.72 9.81 11.98
N ARG A 16 8.84 9.09 11.74
CA ARG A 16 9.97 8.97 12.67
C ARG A 16 11.05 10.03 12.41
N CYS A 17 11.78 9.95 11.29
CA CYS A 17 12.88 10.89 11.02
C CYS A 17 12.50 12.21 10.33
N GLY A 18 11.24 12.40 9.91
CA GLY A 18 10.80 13.62 9.22
C GLY A 18 11.33 13.79 7.79
N ARG A 19 12.02 12.79 7.23
CA ARG A 19 12.51 12.80 5.83
C ARG A 19 11.34 12.96 4.87
N ARG A 20 11.50 13.75 3.80
CA ARG A 20 10.44 13.95 2.79
C ARG A 20 10.36 12.78 1.83
N TYR A 21 9.13 12.37 1.50
CA TYR A 21 8.89 11.43 0.42
C TYR A 21 9.23 12.10 -0.93
N ARG A 22 10.03 11.43 -1.76
CA ARG A 22 10.45 11.92 -3.09
C ARG A 22 10.09 10.96 -4.21
N GLY A 23 9.02 10.18 -4.05
CA GLY A 23 8.64 9.15 -5.02
C GLY A 23 9.57 7.95 -5.01
N GLN A 24 10.20 7.65 -3.87
CA GLN A 24 11.02 6.45 -3.71
C GLN A 24 10.12 5.23 -3.49
N ALA A 25 10.55 4.07 -3.97
CA ALA A 25 10.00 2.79 -3.56
C ALA A 25 10.36 2.50 -2.09
N ASP A 26 9.75 1.47 -1.49
CA ASP A 26 10.08 0.96 -0.14
C ASP A 26 9.71 1.88 1.04
N TRP A 27 8.73 2.77 0.86
CA TRP A 27 8.14 3.52 1.97
C TRP A 27 6.85 2.87 2.43
N ASN A 28 6.78 2.58 3.73
CA ASN A 28 5.58 2.01 4.33
C ASN A 28 4.54 3.08 4.53
N VAL A 29 3.30 2.73 4.21
CA VAL A 29 2.13 3.51 4.60
C VAL A 29 1.50 2.85 5.83
N THR A 30 1.21 3.64 6.86
CA THR A 30 0.41 3.18 7.99
C THR A 30 -1.05 3.44 7.66
N VAL A 31 -1.85 2.38 7.62
CA VAL A 31 -3.28 2.45 7.33
C VAL A 31 -4.07 2.11 8.60
N GLN A 32 -4.99 2.97 8.99
CA GLN A 32 -5.89 2.74 10.13
C GLN A 32 -7.32 3.00 9.69
N GLY A 33 -8.21 2.01 9.85
CA GLY A 33 -9.61 2.13 9.41
C GLY A 33 -9.79 2.26 7.89
N GLY A 34 -8.81 1.83 7.09
CA GLY A 34 -8.81 2.01 5.63
C GLY A 34 -8.27 3.37 5.16
N GLU A 35 -7.87 4.25 6.09
CA GLU A 35 -7.28 5.55 5.79
C GLU A 35 -5.77 5.53 6.05
N ILE A 36 -4.97 6.15 5.16
CA ILE A 36 -3.54 6.30 5.42
C ILE A 36 -3.33 7.41 6.45
N VAL A 37 -2.73 7.07 7.59
CA VAL A 37 -2.49 8.01 8.70
C VAL A 37 -1.03 8.45 8.80
N GLY A 38 -0.12 7.80 8.08
CA GLY A 38 1.30 8.18 8.07
C GLY A 38 2.13 7.38 7.08
N ILE A 39 3.39 7.80 6.91
CA ILE A 39 4.39 7.09 6.11
C ILE A 39 5.70 6.91 6.87
N LEU A 40 6.43 5.84 6.59
CA LEU A 40 7.70 5.45 7.20
C LEU A 40 8.74 5.15 6.12
N CYS A 41 9.91 5.77 6.18
CA CYS A 41 10.99 5.50 5.23
C CYS A 41 11.67 4.17 5.56
N SER A 42 12.26 3.52 4.55
CA SER A 42 12.97 2.24 4.68
C SER A 42 14.09 2.22 5.72
N GLN A 43 14.62 3.39 6.11
CA GLN A 43 15.68 3.50 7.12
C GLN A 43 15.15 3.44 8.56
N ASP A 44 13.90 3.86 8.75
CA ASP A 44 13.27 3.92 10.07
C ASP A 44 12.35 2.72 10.34
N GLN A 45 12.11 1.88 9.34
CA GLN A 45 11.34 0.65 9.49
C GLN A 45 12.16 -0.41 10.23
N THR A 46 11.53 -1.14 11.15
CA THR A 46 12.10 -2.39 11.65
C THR A 46 12.09 -3.45 10.55
N ALA A 47 12.89 -4.50 10.72
CA ALA A 47 12.87 -5.64 9.78
C ALA A 47 11.46 -6.25 9.66
N GLU A 48 10.71 -6.32 10.75
CA GLU A 48 9.33 -6.79 10.78
C GLU A 48 8.38 -5.86 10.01
N GLU A 49 8.49 -4.54 10.20
CA GLU A 49 7.70 -3.54 9.47
C GLU A 49 7.99 -3.60 7.96
N ASN A 50 9.24 -3.82 7.57
CA ASN A 50 9.63 -3.97 6.16
C ASN A 50 9.10 -5.29 5.56
N MET A 51 9.12 -6.40 6.31
CA MET A 51 8.53 -7.66 5.87
C MET A 51 7.01 -7.53 5.70
N GLU A 52 6.33 -6.86 6.64
CA GLU A 52 4.89 -6.56 6.53
C GLU A 52 4.59 -5.73 5.28
N ALA A 53 5.46 -4.77 4.94
CA ALA A 53 5.34 -3.97 3.73
C ALA A 53 5.41 -4.79 2.46
N ALA A 54 6.42 -5.67 2.36
CA ALA A 54 6.59 -6.55 1.21
C ALA A 54 5.37 -7.47 1.04
N VAL A 55 4.82 -7.99 2.14
CA VAL A 55 3.58 -8.77 2.12
C VAL A 55 2.41 -7.93 1.65
N ARG A 56 2.23 -6.69 2.15
CA ARG A 56 1.16 -5.80 1.71
C ARG A 56 1.28 -5.40 0.25
N GLU A 57 2.48 -5.12 -0.25
CA GLU A 57 2.72 -4.84 -1.66
C GLU A 57 2.32 -6.02 -2.55
N ALA A 58 2.66 -7.25 -2.12
CA ALA A 58 2.29 -8.46 -2.85
C ALA A 58 0.78 -8.80 -2.77
N THR A 59 0.11 -8.43 -1.68
CA THR A 59 -1.25 -8.91 -1.36
C THR A 59 -2.34 -7.85 -1.42
N MET A 60 -2.01 -6.57 -1.59
CA MET A 60 -3.00 -5.48 -1.65
C MET A 60 -2.90 -4.70 -2.95
N THR A 61 -4.07 -4.35 -3.49
CA THR A 61 -4.22 -3.44 -4.62
C THR A 61 -4.71 -2.10 -4.08
N TYR A 62 -3.92 -1.05 -4.31
CA TYR A 62 -4.25 0.33 -3.93
C TYR A 62 -4.82 1.07 -5.15
N PHE A 63 -5.92 1.77 -4.99
CA PHE A 63 -6.54 2.56 -6.06
C PHE A 63 -7.22 3.82 -5.52
N GLU A 64 -7.27 4.84 -6.36
CA GLU A 64 -7.97 6.08 -6.07
C GLU A 64 -9.42 5.97 -6.58
N THR A 65 -10.38 6.30 -5.72
CA THR A 65 -11.79 6.41 -6.09
C THR A 65 -12.07 7.70 -6.87
N PRO A 66 -13.18 7.79 -7.61
CA PRO A 66 -13.56 9.03 -8.30
C PRO A 66 -13.66 10.25 -7.38
N ASP A 67 -13.96 10.03 -6.10
CA ASP A 67 -14.03 11.06 -5.05
C ASP A 67 -12.65 11.51 -4.54
N GLY A 68 -11.57 10.93 -5.07
CA GLY A 68 -10.18 11.18 -4.69
C GLY A 68 -9.72 10.42 -3.44
N GLU A 69 -10.56 9.55 -2.86
CA GLU A 69 -10.17 8.75 -1.71
C GLU A 69 -9.26 7.60 -2.15
N LEU A 70 -8.11 7.44 -1.49
CA LEU A 70 -7.23 6.29 -1.69
C LEU A 70 -7.75 5.11 -0.86
N LYS A 71 -8.08 4.00 -1.53
CA LYS A 71 -8.56 2.76 -0.90
C LYS A 71 -7.63 1.60 -1.24
N ALA A 72 -7.60 0.62 -0.35
CA ALA A 72 -6.85 -0.63 -0.53
C ALA A 72 -7.81 -1.81 -0.41
N LEU A 73 -7.72 -2.75 -1.34
CA LEU A 73 -8.41 -4.04 -1.28
C LEU A 73 -7.38 -5.17 -1.34
N PRO A 74 -7.65 -6.32 -0.70
CA PRO A 74 -6.83 -7.50 -0.92
C PRO A 74 -6.84 -7.81 -2.43
N THR A 75 -5.65 -7.94 -3.02
CA THR A 75 -5.49 -8.38 -4.39
C THR A 75 -6.15 -9.74 -4.48
N PRO A 76 -7.19 -9.91 -5.32
CA PRO A 76 -7.81 -11.22 -5.48
C PRO A 76 -6.73 -12.17 -5.99
N VAL A 77 -6.39 -13.18 -5.18
CA VAL A 77 -5.73 -14.39 -5.66
C VAL A 77 -6.75 -15.09 -6.54
N PHE A 78 -6.85 -14.67 -7.80
CA PHE A 78 -7.74 -15.29 -8.76
C PHE A 78 -7.56 -16.81 -8.67
N GLU A 79 -8.64 -17.52 -8.32
CA GLU A 79 -8.73 -18.96 -8.50
C GLU A 79 -8.19 -19.26 -9.88
N VAL A 80 -7.07 -19.99 -9.95
CA VAL A 80 -6.66 -20.66 -11.17
C VAL A 80 -7.81 -21.60 -11.50
N ARG A 81 -8.77 -21.16 -12.32
CA ARG A 81 -9.70 -22.06 -12.96
C ARG A 81 -8.82 -23.03 -13.74
N ARG A 82 -8.57 -24.21 -13.16
CA ARG A 82 -8.06 -25.35 -13.90
C ARG A 82 -9.05 -25.52 -15.04
N ARG A 83 -8.64 -25.15 -16.25
CA ARG A 83 -9.34 -25.55 -17.46
C ARG A 83 -9.15 -27.06 -17.54
N GLY A 84 -10.05 -27.79 -16.89
CA GLY A 84 -10.34 -29.17 -17.26
C GLY A 84 -10.79 -29.15 -18.71
N GLY A 85 -10.05 -29.84 -19.56
CA GLY A 85 -10.24 -29.88 -21.00
C GLY A 85 -9.44 -31.04 -21.57
N GLU A 86 -9.97 -32.22 -21.30
CA GLU A 86 -9.57 -33.53 -21.82
C GLU A 86 -9.73 -33.60 -23.35
N THR A 87 -9.17 -34.68 -23.93
CA THR A 87 -9.29 -35.22 -25.31
C THR A 87 -8.31 -34.71 -26.36
N ARG A 88 -7.28 -35.51 -26.68
CA ARG A 88 -7.34 -36.54 -27.75
C ARG A 88 -6.13 -37.48 -27.68
#